data_AF-A0A397W0N0-F1
#
_entry.id   AF-A0A397W0N0-F1
#
_cell.length_a   1.000
_cell.length_b   1.000
_cell.length_c   1.000
_cell.angle_alpha   90.00
_cell.angle_beta   90.00
_cell.angle_gamma   90.00
#
_symmetry.space_group_name_H-M   'P 1'
#
loop_
_entity.id
_entity.type
_entity.pdbx_description
1 polymer ?
#
loop_
_entity_poly.entity_id
_entity_poly.type
_entity_poly.pdbx_seq_one_letter_code
_entity_poly.pdbx_strand_id
1 'polypeptide(L)'
;MWEILYGKTISYNQKLDIPAINKEAPQCYVNLMRKCWDKNSEKRSSAKDLCEIFEKWQNDESVLLELNESKSLLEDIEDSYYEYMFKDGSKFINTREITEKLSEMILVSKGVDLIDVPDDD
;
A
#
# COMPACT_ATOMS: atom_id res chain seq x y z
N MET A 1 -7.92 -1.20 -8.50
CA MET A 1 -7.29 0.10 -8.14
C MET A 1 -7.54 0.46 -6.69
N TRP A 2 -8.79 0.65 -6.24
CA TRP A 2 -9.04 0.98 -4.82
C TRP A 2 -8.53 -0.10 -3.85
N GLU A 3 -8.80 -1.38 -4.15
CA GLU A 3 -8.33 -2.49 -3.30
C GLU A 3 -6.80 -2.56 -3.23
N ILE A 4 -6.09 -2.17 -4.30
CA ILE A 4 -4.62 -2.10 -4.33
C ILE A 4 -4.15 -0.95 -3.42
N LEU A 5 -4.80 0.21 -3.51
CA LEU A 5 -4.43 1.39 -2.73
C LEU A 5 -4.63 1.19 -1.22
N TYR A 6 -5.67 0.44 -0.81
CA TYR A 6 -6.03 0.30 0.60
C TYR A 6 -5.79 -1.10 1.19
N GLY A 7 -5.36 -2.08 0.38
CA GLY A 7 -5.17 -3.46 0.82
C GLY A 7 -6.44 -4.14 1.34
N LYS A 8 -7.63 -3.61 1.01
CA LYS A 8 -8.93 -4.05 1.54
C LYS A 8 -9.83 -4.51 0.41
N THR A 9 -10.56 -5.59 0.65
CA THR A 9 -11.57 -6.09 -0.28
C THR A 9 -12.85 -5.26 -0.19
N ILE A 10 -13.49 -5.01 -1.33
CA ILE A 10 -14.80 -4.35 -1.35
C ILE A 10 -15.89 -5.40 -1.13
N SER A 11 -16.80 -5.16 -0.18
CA SER A 11 -17.98 -5.98 0.03
C SER A 11 -19.10 -5.56 -0.93
N TYR A 12 -19.45 -6.42 -1.88
CA TYR A 12 -20.44 -6.17 -2.93
C TYR A 12 -21.90 -6.01 -2.43
N ASN A 13 -22.16 -6.29 -1.15
CA ASN A 13 -23.51 -6.25 -0.57
C ASN A 13 -23.94 -4.85 -0.11
N GLN A 14 -23.04 -3.87 -0.16
CA GLN A 14 -23.36 -2.48 0.08
C GLN A 14 -23.47 -1.79 -1.29
N LYS A 15 -24.55 -1.03 -1.46
CA LYS A 15 -24.93 -0.23 -2.63
C LYS A 15 -23.72 0.30 -3.43
N LEU A 16 -23.86 0.36 -4.76
CA LEU A 16 -22.91 0.82 -5.81
C LEU A 16 -22.32 2.24 -5.60
N ASP A 17 -21.90 2.56 -4.39
CA ASP A 17 -21.34 3.83 -3.99
C ASP A 17 -19.82 3.76 -4.18
N ILE A 18 -19.26 4.88 -4.65
CA ILE A 18 -17.82 5.02 -4.85
C ILE A 18 -17.16 4.85 -3.48
N PRO A 19 -16.21 3.91 -3.32
CA PRO A 19 -15.51 3.70 -2.07
C PRO A 19 -14.87 5.00 -1.58
N ALA A 20 -14.90 5.23 -0.26
CA ALA A 20 -14.30 6.42 0.33
C ALA A 20 -12.81 6.49 0.01
N ILE A 21 -12.32 7.69 -0.29
CA ILE A 21 -10.92 7.97 -0.58
C ILE A 21 -10.38 8.89 0.53
N ASN A 22 -9.31 8.46 1.20
CA ASN A 22 -8.59 9.28 2.19
C ASN A 22 -7.80 10.40 1.48
N LYS A 23 -7.67 11.57 2.12
CA LYS A 23 -6.88 12.72 1.65
C LYS A 23 -5.37 12.47 1.62
N GLU A 24 -4.89 11.47 2.36
CA GLU A 24 -3.48 11.06 2.40
C GLU A 24 -3.08 10.18 1.19
N ALA A 25 -4.05 9.71 0.42
CA ALA A 25 -3.78 8.91 -0.77
C ALA A 25 -3.10 9.75 -1.87
N PRO A 26 -2.19 9.17 -2.66
CA PRO A 26 -1.55 9.85 -3.78
C PRO A 26 -2.58 10.48 -4.70
N GLN A 27 -2.52 11.79 -4.87
CA GLN A 27 -3.47 12.55 -5.64
C GLN A 27 -3.45 12.15 -7.13
N CYS A 28 -2.28 11.80 -7.67
CA CYS A 28 -2.17 11.22 -9.03
C CYS A 28 -3.06 9.97 -9.18
N TYR A 29 -3.02 9.05 -8.22
CA TYR A 29 -3.79 7.80 -8.21
C TYR A 29 -5.28 8.05 -7.97
N VAL A 30 -5.61 8.95 -7.04
CA VAL A 30 -6.99 9.37 -6.76
C VAL A 30 -7.65 10.01 -7.99
N ASN A 31 -6.93 10.87 -8.70
CA ASN A 31 -7.42 11.50 -9.93
C ASN A 31 -7.67 10.47 -11.03
N LEU A 32 -6.79 9.46 -11.16
CA LEU A 32 -6.97 8.37 -12.11
C LEU A 32 -8.20 7.51 -11.77
N MET A 33 -8.35 7.12 -10.50
CA MET A 33 -9.53 6.39 -10.02
C MET A 33 -10.82 7.17 -10.29
N ARG A 34 -10.83 8.49 -10.07
CA ARG A 34 -12.00 9.34 -10.34
C ARG A 34 -12.40 9.32 -11.81
N LYS A 35 -11.43 9.34 -12.74
CA LYS A 35 -11.71 9.19 -14.18
C LYS A 35 -12.32 7.81 -14.48
N CYS A 36 -11.77 6.74 -13.91
CA CYS A 36 -12.28 5.38 -14.10
C CYS A 36 -13.72 5.19 -13.61
N TRP A 37 -14.12 5.93 -12.57
CA TRP A 37 -15.45 5.88 -11.97
C TRP A 37 -16.39 7.00 -12.41
N ASP A 38 -16.08 7.73 -13.49
CA ASP A 38 -16.98 8.76 -13.99
C ASP A 38 -18.36 8.14 -14.33
N LYS A 39 -19.44 8.86 -14.01
CA LYS A 39 -20.80 8.40 -14.31
C LYS A 39 -21.05 8.37 -15.83
N ASN A 40 -20.40 9.25 -16.57
CA ASN A 40 -20.41 9.22 -18.03
C ASN A 40 -19.38 8.20 -18.53
N SER A 41 -19.83 7.18 -19.25
CA SER A 41 -18.98 6.13 -19.81
C SER A 41 -17.91 6.68 -20.77
N GLU A 42 -18.20 7.75 -21.50
CA GLU A 42 -17.26 8.35 -22.47
C GLU A 42 -16.08 9.04 -21.81
N LYS A 43 -16.23 9.42 -20.52
CA LYS A 43 -15.15 10.05 -19.73
C LYS A 43 -14.27 9.03 -19.02
N ARG A 44 -14.67 7.75 -19.00
CA ARG A 44 -13.89 6.70 -18.37
C ARG A 44 -12.67 6.38 -19.22
N SER A 45 -11.51 6.34 -18.57
CA SER A 45 -10.30 5.85 -19.21
C SER A 45 -10.51 4.41 -19.67
N SER A 46 -10.14 4.12 -20.92
CA SER A 46 -10.09 2.74 -21.41
C SER A 46 -8.92 1.99 -20.80
N ALA A 47 -8.92 0.66 -20.89
CA ALA A 47 -7.77 -0.14 -20.47
C ALA A 47 -6.48 0.26 -21.21
N LYS A 48 -6.59 0.66 -22.50
CA LYS A 48 -5.46 1.14 -23.28
C LYS A 48 -4.91 2.46 -22.72
N ASP A 49 -5.78 3.41 -22.42
CA ASP A 49 -5.36 4.70 -21.84
C ASP A 49 -4.68 4.47 -20.48
N LEU A 50 -5.17 3.52 -19.68
CA LEU A 50 -4.56 3.16 -18.40
C LEU A 50 -3.16 2.59 -18.57
N CYS A 51 -2.94 1.69 -19.53
CA CYS A 51 -1.60 1.17 -19.84
C CYS A 51 -0.65 2.31 -20.21
N GLU A 52 -1.06 3.21 -21.11
CA GLU A 52 -0.24 4.36 -21.51
C GLU A 52 0.05 5.32 -20.34
N ILE A 53 -0.89 5.49 -19.41
CA ILE A 53 -0.70 6.29 -18.19
C ILE A 53 0.33 5.63 -17.28
N PHE A 54 0.20 4.33 -17.02
CA PHE A 54 1.14 3.62 -16.14
C PHE A 54 2.54 3.49 -16.76
N GLU A 55 2.66 3.35 -18.07
CA GLU A 55 3.96 3.41 -18.77
C GLU A 55 4.63 4.79 -18.62
N LYS A 56 3.86 5.88 -18.69
CA LYS A 56 4.40 7.23 -18.46
C LYS A 56 4.84 7.42 -17.02
N TRP A 57 4.06 6.94 -16.06
CA TRP A 57 4.38 7.06 -14.63
C TRP A 57 5.70 6.38 -14.24
N GLN A 58 6.08 5.29 -14.92
CA GLN A 58 7.37 4.64 -14.68
C GLN A 58 8.57 5.55 -14.90
N ASN A 59 8.42 6.62 -15.69
CA ASN A 59 9.48 7.57 -15.99
C ASN A 59 9.20 8.98 -15.43
N ASP A 60 8.11 9.16 -14.69
CA ASP A 60 7.73 10.45 -14.11
C ASP A 60 8.15 10.49 -12.64
N GLU A 61 9.29 11.11 -12.38
CA GLU A 61 9.88 11.22 -11.04
C GLU A 61 8.92 11.85 -10.02
N SER A 62 8.11 12.83 -10.46
CA SER A 62 7.15 13.51 -9.57
C SER A 62 6.04 12.58 -9.11
N VAL A 63 5.54 11.73 -10.01
CA VAL A 63 4.53 10.73 -9.70
C VAL A 63 5.11 9.64 -8.81
N LEU A 64 6.32 9.18 -9.11
CA LEU A 64 7.00 8.16 -8.30
C LEU A 64 7.27 8.65 -6.87
N LEU A 65 7.71 9.90 -6.70
CA LEU A 65 7.89 10.53 -5.39
C LEU A 65 6.58 10.57 -4.61
N GLU A 66 5.50 11.08 -5.21
CA GLU A 66 4.19 11.14 -4.55
C GLU A 66 3.69 9.76 -4.11
N LEU A 67 3.85 8.74 -4.98
CA LEU A 67 3.47 7.37 -4.65
C LEU A 67 4.32 6.78 -3.51
N ASN A 68 5.62 7.09 -3.47
CA ASN A 68 6.55 6.59 -2.45
C ASN A 68 6.31 7.26 -1.08
N GLU A 69 6.07 8.57 -1.05
CA GLU A 69 5.77 9.31 0.18
C GLU A 69 4.48 8.80 0.85
N SER A 70 3.43 8.53 0.08
CA SER A 70 2.21 7.93 0.64
C SER A 70 2.44 6.51 1.15
N LYS A 71 3.40 5.76 0.59
CA LYS A 71 3.73 4.41 1.06
C LYS A 71 4.44 4.45 2.41
N SER A 72 5.41 5.35 2.61
CA SER A 72 6.11 5.48 3.89
C SER A 72 5.17 5.92 5.01
N LEU A 73 4.23 6.83 4.73
CA LEU A 73 3.21 7.22 5.70
C LEU A 73 2.35 6.02 6.16
N LEU A 74 2.08 5.08 5.27
CA LEU A 74 1.29 3.88 5.59
C LEU A 74 2.08 2.93 6.49
N GLU A 75 3.37 2.75 6.21
CA GLU A 75 4.30 1.97 7.05
C GLU A 75 4.45 2.60 8.46
N ASP A 76 4.63 3.91 8.56
CA ASP A 76 4.73 4.63 9.84
C ASP A 76 3.44 4.49 10.69
N ILE A 77 2.27 4.54 10.03
CA ILE A 77 0.97 4.35 10.70
C ILE A 77 0.83 2.91 11.20
N GLU A 78 1.19 1.92 10.39
CA GLU A 78 1.14 0.51 10.80
C GLU A 78 2.08 0.22 11.99
N ASP A 79 3.33 0.68 11.93
CA ASP A 79 4.30 0.54 13.01
C ASP A 79 3.80 1.20 14.31
N SER A 80 3.22 2.41 14.21
CA SER A 80 2.66 3.11 15.37
C SER A 80 1.46 2.36 15.99
N TYR A 81 0.64 1.73 15.15
CA TYR A 81 -0.53 0.96 15.60
C TYR A 81 -0.09 -0.30 16.37
N TYR A 82 0.91 -1.02 15.85
CA TYR A 82 1.51 -2.13 16.58
C TYR A 82 2.17 -1.67 17.87
N GLU A 83 2.98 -0.61 17.85
CA GLU A 83 3.63 -0.08 19.06
C GLU A 83 2.60 0.32 20.13
N TYR A 84 1.49 0.95 19.74
CA TYR A 84 0.41 1.31 20.66
C TYR A 84 -0.26 0.08 21.28
N MET A 85 -0.53 -0.98 20.49
CA MET A 85 -1.03 -2.26 21.01
C MET A 85 -0.06 -2.93 21.99
N PHE A 86 1.24 -2.78 21.82
CA PHE A 86 2.25 -3.29 22.75
C PHE A 86 2.40 -2.41 24.01
N LYS A 87 2.18 -1.10 23.91
CA LYS A 87 2.28 -0.14 25.02
C LYS A 87 1.11 -0.20 26.00
N ASP A 88 -0.12 -0.40 25.52
CA ASP A 88 -1.32 -0.56 26.37
C ASP A 88 -1.57 -2.05 26.69
N GLY A 89 -0.51 -2.74 27.11
CA GLY A 89 -0.45 -4.19 27.20
C GLY A 89 -1.52 -4.80 28.11
N SER A 90 -2.14 -5.87 27.63
CA SER A 90 -2.94 -6.78 28.47
C SER A 90 -2.05 -7.35 29.58
N LYS A 91 -2.49 -7.27 30.85
CA LYS A 91 -1.81 -7.92 32.00
C LYS A 91 -1.62 -9.44 31.83
N PHE A 92 -2.31 -10.04 30.86
CA PHE A 92 -2.31 -11.47 30.60
C PHE A 92 -1.37 -11.90 29.47
N ILE A 93 -0.84 -10.96 28.67
CA ILE A 93 0.01 -11.27 27.52
C ILE A 93 1.39 -10.66 27.76
N ASN A 94 2.42 -11.50 27.80
CA ASN A 94 3.81 -11.06 27.92
C ASN A 94 4.27 -10.44 26.59
N THR A 95 4.03 -9.14 26.44
CA THR A 95 4.35 -8.38 25.23
C THR A 95 5.85 -8.41 24.89
N ARG A 96 6.72 -8.43 25.90
CA ARG A 96 8.19 -8.46 25.71
C ARG A 96 8.66 -9.71 24.95
N GLU A 97 8.19 -10.88 25.36
CA GLU A 97 8.59 -12.16 24.74
C GLU A 97 8.10 -12.27 23.29
N ILE A 98 6.91 -11.71 23.00
CA ILE A 98 6.38 -11.66 21.64
C ILE A 98 7.19 -10.71 20.76
N THR A 99 7.53 -9.51 21.27
CA THR A 99 8.33 -8.53 20.53
C THR A 99 9.74 -9.06 20.22
N GLU A 100 10.40 -9.72 21.18
CA GLU A 100 11.71 -10.33 20.98
C GLU A 100 11.65 -11.39 19.86
N LYS A 101 10.66 -12.28 19.87
CA LYS A 101 10.48 -13.30 18.83
C LYS A 101 10.13 -12.74 17.45
N LEU A 102 9.35 -11.67 17.38
CA LEU A 102 9.04 -11.01 16.11
C LEU A 102 10.29 -10.33 15.53
N SER A 103 11.09 -9.68 16.36
CA SER A 103 12.35 -9.06 15.94
C SER A 103 13.34 -10.08 15.37
N GLU A 104 13.44 -11.26 16.00
CA GLU A 104 14.22 -12.39 15.47
C GLU A 104 13.72 -12.87 14.10
N MET A 105 12.39 -13.00 13.90
CA MET A 105 11.82 -13.39 12.60
C MET A 105 12.06 -12.34 11.50
N ILE A 106 12.01 -11.05 11.84
CA ILE A 106 12.26 -9.96 10.88
C ILE A 106 13.75 -9.94 10.47
N LEU A 107 14.66 -10.15 11.42
CA LEU A 107 16.10 -10.25 11.14
C LEU A 107 16.44 -11.47 10.28
N VAL A 108 15.78 -12.61 10.53
CA VAL A 108 15.93 -13.82 9.70
C VAL A 108 15.42 -13.58 8.28
N SER A 109 14.28 -12.92 8.12
CA SER A 109 13.72 -12.60 6.79
C SER A 109 14.65 -11.69 5.98
N LYS A 110 15.27 -10.70 6.64
CA LYS A 110 16.23 -9.78 6.01
C LYS A 110 17.60 -10.43 5.72
N GLY A 111 17.94 -11.52 6.38
CA GLY A 111 19.19 -12.26 6.17
C GLY A 111 19.15 -13.26 5.01
N VAL A 112 17.96 -13.60 4.49
CA VAL A 112 17.78 -14.55 3.39
C VAL A 112 17.96 -13.90 2.01
N ASP A 113 17.82 -12.58 1.89
CA ASP A 113 17.94 -11.85 0.61
C ASP A 113 19.40 -11.61 0.14
N LEU A 114 20.41 -12.17 0.81
CA LEU A 114 21.84 -12.03 0.48
C LEU A 114 22.53 -13.36 0.10
N ILE A 115 21.81 -14.35 -0.41
CA ILE A 115 22.48 -15.48 -1.08
C ILE A 115 22.91 -15.01 -2.47
N ASP A 116 24.19 -14.67 -2.56
CA ASP A 116 24.94 -14.37 -3.78
C ASP A 116 24.60 -15.38 -4.89
N VAL A 117 24.14 -14.86 -6.03
CA VAL A 117 24.15 -15.59 -7.30
C VAL A 117 25.63 -15.75 -7.69
N PRO A 118 26.15 -16.97 -7.91
CA PRO A 118 27.50 -17.11 -8.44
C PRO A 118 27.49 -16.69 -9.92
N ASP A 119 28.35 -15.74 -10.27
CA ASP A 119 28.76 -15.49 -11.66
C ASP A 119 29.44 -16.77 -12.19
N ASP A 120 28.77 -17.48 -13.10
CA ASP A 120 29.37 -18.54 -13.91
C ASP A 120 30.03 -17.91 -15.15
N ASP A 121 31.35 -18.13 -15.28
CA ASP A 121 32.18 -17.87 -16.48
C ASP A 121 31.79 -18.73 -17.69
#